data_AF-A0AAW9QP79-F1
#
_entry.id   AF-A0AAW9QP79-F1
#
_cell.length_a   1.000
_cell.length_b   1.000
_cell.length_c   1.000
_cell.angle_alpha   90.00
_cell.angle_beta   90.00
_cell.angle_gamma   90.00
#
_symmetry.space_group_name_H-M   'P 1'
#
loop_
_entity.id
_entity.type
_entity.pdbx_description
1 polymer ?
#
loop_
_entity_poly.entity_id
_entity_poly.type
_entity_poly.pdbx_seq_one_letter_code
_entity_poly.pdbx_strand_id
1 'polypeptide(L)'
;MNPVPLVPAIDRPPARRPAAPGEPRNYTVSGGMRNIAPTAQLARIAARRAFVETKQAFMQVLATTDASAPGVDWLRKQVRSAQTPEDLWLLRSAVFEVLRHDALNGARLRESLRRSLDGVFPGTYFASGFSTL
;
A
#
# COMPACT_ATOMS: atom_id res chain seq x y z
N MET A 1 74.78 -8.62 0.33
CA MET A 1 74.50 -7.40 1.11
C MET A 1 73.64 -6.48 0.25
N ASN A 2 72.35 -6.34 0.54
CA ASN A 2 71.47 -5.31 -0.04
C ASN A 2 70.34 -5.01 0.97
N PRO A 3 70.13 -3.77 1.42
CA PRO A 3 69.16 -3.45 2.48
C PRO A 3 67.73 -3.32 1.92
N VAL A 4 66.75 -3.85 2.66
CA VAL A 4 65.31 -3.72 2.36
C VAL A 4 64.67 -2.81 3.43
N PRO A 5 63.76 -1.89 3.05
CA PRO A 5 63.50 -0.65 3.79
C PRO A 5 62.47 -0.76 4.91
N LEU A 6 62.50 0.26 5.77
CA LEU A 6 61.60 0.55 6.88
C LEU A 6 60.14 0.72 6.38
N VAL A 7 59.21 -0.06 6.94
CA VAL A 7 57.76 0.04 6.68
C VAL A 7 57.20 1.29 7.36
N PRO A 8 56.42 2.16 6.69
CA PRO A 8 55.76 3.29 7.35
C PRO A 8 54.56 2.81 8.17
N ALA A 9 54.43 3.37 9.37
CA ALA A 9 53.31 3.14 10.28
C ALA A 9 51.99 3.56 9.61
N ILE A 10 51.09 2.59 9.45
CA ILE A 10 49.74 2.82 8.98
C ILE A 10 48.99 3.54 10.10
N ASP A 11 48.68 4.82 9.88
CA ASP A 11 47.84 5.62 10.75
C ASP A 11 46.45 5.00 10.82
N ARG A 12 46.07 4.55 12.02
CA ARG A 12 44.79 3.88 12.28
C ARG A 12 43.71 4.97 12.41
N PRO A 13 42.67 5.00 11.56
CA PRO A 13 41.62 6.00 11.70
C PRO A 13 40.92 5.85 13.06
N PRO A 14 40.53 6.96 13.72
CA PRO A 14 39.91 6.91 15.03
C PRO A 14 38.59 6.12 14.95
N ALA A 15 38.43 5.19 15.90
CA ALA A 15 37.22 4.41 16.06
C ALA A 15 36.00 5.34 16.13
N ARG A 16 35.00 5.08 15.27
CA ARG A 16 33.70 5.76 15.32
C ARG A 16 33.15 5.62 16.74
N ARG A 17 33.00 6.74 17.45
CA ARG A 17 32.29 6.79 18.73
C ARG A 17 30.90 6.17 18.55
N PRO A 18 30.47 5.21 19.39
CA PRO A 18 29.07 4.80 19.39
C PRO A 18 28.22 6.01 19.80
N ALA A 19 27.20 6.31 18.99
CA ALA A 19 26.26 7.40 19.26
C ALA A 19 25.60 7.20 20.64
N ALA A 20 25.52 8.28 21.42
CA ALA A 20 24.96 8.24 22.75
C ALA A 20 23.46 7.84 22.71
N PRO A 21 22.99 7.01 23.66
CA PRO A 21 21.57 6.66 23.76
C PRO A 21 20.77 7.90 24.16
N GLY A 22 20.00 8.46 23.21
CA GLY A 22 19.12 9.62 23.44
C GLY A 22 19.11 10.66 22.33
N GLU A 23 20.04 10.58 21.38
CA GLU A 23 20.04 11.51 20.23
C GLU A 23 18.95 11.11 19.22
N PRO A 24 18.04 12.03 18.83
CA PRO A 24 17.00 11.71 17.86
C PRO A 24 17.67 11.26 16.57
N ARG A 25 17.41 10.00 16.20
CA ARG A 25 17.88 9.42 14.95
C ARG A 25 17.25 10.23 13.81
N ASN A 26 17.98 11.22 13.32
CA ASN A 26 17.63 11.93 12.11
C ASN A 26 17.78 10.93 10.96
N TYR A 27 16.67 10.31 10.57
CA TYR A 27 16.56 9.51 9.35
C TYR A 27 16.58 10.45 8.14
N THR A 28 17.66 11.19 7.96
CA THR A 28 17.93 11.79 6.65
C THR A 28 18.21 10.62 5.72
N VAL A 29 17.33 10.39 4.75
CA VAL A 29 17.58 9.55 3.58
C VAL A 29 18.79 10.12 2.86
N SER A 30 19.96 9.73 3.31
CA SER A 30 21.25 10.12 2.73
C SER A 30 21.87 8.87 2.14
N GLY A 31 21.93 8.81 0.81
CA GLY A 31 22.97 8.05 0.12
C GLY A 31 22.57 6.81 -0.68
N GLY A 32 21.34 6.69 -1.20
CA GLY A 32 20.98 5.55 -2.08
C GLY A 32 20.02 5.83 -3.24
N MET A 33 19.20 6.88 -3.18
CA MET A 33 18.18 7.16 -4.20
C MET A 33 18.54 8.39 -5.04
N ARG A 34 19.64 8.33 -5.80
CA ARG A 34 19.97 9.39 -6.76
C ARG A 34 19.23 9.25 -8.11
N ASN A 35 18.37 8.23 -8.27
CA ASN A 35 17.73 7.91 -9.56
C ASN A 35 16.19 7.70 -9.52
N ILE A 36 15.50 7.95 -8.40
CA ILE A 36 14.03 7.98 -8.44
C ILE A 36 13.65 9.38 -8.90
N ALA A 37 13.29 9.52 -10.18
CA ALA A 37 12.74 10.76 -10.69
C ALA A 37 11.66 11.25 -9.71
N PRO A 38 11.64 12.55 -9.31
CA PRO A 38 10.65 13.09 -8.37
C PRO A 38 9.19 12.68 -8.71
N THR A 39 8.92 12.51 -10.01
CA THR A 39 7.66 12.00 -10.56
C THR A 39 7.29 10.59 -10.11
N ALA A 40 8.25 9.66 -10.02
CA ALA A 40 8.00 8.28 -9.60
C ALA A 40 7.67 8.18 -8.09
N GLN A 41 8.26 9.04 -7.27
CA GLN A 41 7.90 9.11 -5.85
C GLN A 41 6.50 9.69 -5.66
N LEU A 42 6.16 10.77 -6.37
CA LEU A 42 4.82 11.36 -6.36
C LEU A 42 3.76 10.36 -6.84
N ALA A 43 4.06 9.58 -7.89
CA ALA A 43 3.18 8.53 -8.39
C ALA A 43 2.91 7.44 -7.34
N ARG A 44 3.94 6.99 -6.60
CA ARG A 44 3.77 6.01 -5.50
C ARG A 44 2.91 6.56 -4.38
N ILE A 45 3.10 7.82 -3.99
CA ILE A 45 2.29 8.49 -2.98
C ILE A 45 0.84 8.59 -3.45
N ALA A 46 0.60 8.99 -4.71
CA ALA A 46 -0.73 9.06 -5.30
C ALA A 46 -1.42 7.69 -5.33
N ALA A 47 -0.73 6.64 -5.78
CA ALA A 47 -1.25 5.28 -5.80
C ALA A 47 -1.59 4.77 -4.38
N ARG A 48 -0.73 5.06 -3.39
CA ARG A 48 -1.00 4.67 -2.01
C ARG A 48 -2.20 5.40 -1.42
N ARG A 49 -2.37 6.69 -1.75
CA ARG A 49 -3.55 7.47 -1.34
C ARG A 49 -4.84 6.90 -1.93
N ALA A 50 -4.86 6.66 -3.25
CA ALA A 50 -6.01 6.08 -3.92
C ALA A 50 -6.41 4.71 -3.32
N PHE A 51 -5.43 3.86 -3.00
CA PHE A 51 -5.67 2.59 -2.31
C PHE A 51 -6.33 2.80 -0.93
N VAL A 52 -5.80 3.72 -0.12
CA VAL A 52 -6.36 3.99 1.22
C VAL A 52 -7.77 4.56 1.12
N GLU A 53 -8.02 5.48 0.20
CA GLU A 53 -9.35 6.05 -0.06
C GLU A 53 -10.36 4.96 -0.45
N THR A 54 -9.96 4.03 -1.33
CA THR A 54 -10.83 2.91 -1.72
C THR A 54 -11.07 1.95 -0.57
N LYS A 55 -10.05 1.64 0.23
CA LYS A 55 -10.20 0.83 1.44
C LYS A 55 -11.18 1.47 2.43
N GLN A 56 -11.13 2.79 2.58
CA GLN A 56 -12.08 3.54 3.41
C GLN A 56 -13.50 3.50 2.84
N ALA A 57 -13.67 3.62 1.52
CA ALA A 57 -14.97 3.49 0.87
C ALA A 57 -15.62 2.12 1.14
N PHE A 58 -14.85 1.02 1.00
CA PHE A 58 -15.32 -0.32 1.38
C PHE A 58 -15.78 -0.39 2.84
N MET A 59 -14.99 0.16 3.77
CA MET A 59 -15.33 0.15 5.19
C MET A 59 -16.56 0.99 5.52
N GLN A 60 -16.73 2.15 4.89
CA GLN A 60 -17.90 3.02 5.09
C GLN A 60 -19.18 2.32 4.61
N VAL A 61 -19.14 1.71 3.43
CA VAL A 61 -20.24 0.93 2.89
C VAL A 61 -20.63 -0.20 3.85
N LEU A 62 -19.65 -1.01 4.31
CA LEU A 62 -19.91 -2.10 5.25
C LEU A 62 -20.33 -1.62 6.65
N ALA A 63 -20.04 -0.37 7.02
CA ALA A 63 -20.52 0.22 8.27
C ALA A 63 -22.00 0.63 8.18
N THR A 64 -22.48 1.00 6.99
CA THR A 64 -23.89 1.33 6.74
C THR A 64 -24.78 0.10 6.58
N THR A 65 -24.20 -1.05 6.25
CA THR A 65 -24.92 -2.32 6.18
C THR A 65 -25.19 -2.89 7.57
N ASP A 66 -26.38 -3.47 7.76
CA ASP A 66 -26.76 -4.19 8.98
C ASP A 66 -25.70 -5.24 9.36
N ALA A 67 -25.22 -5.17 10.59
CA ALA A 67 -24.25 -6.10 11.14
C ALA A 67 -24.79 -7.54 11.25
N SER A 68 -26.11 -7.70 11.31
CA SER A 68 -26.77 -9.01 11.36
C SER A 68 -26.80 -9.72 10.00
N ALA A 69 -26.50 -9.00 8.92
CA ALA A 69 -26.46 -9.61 7.60
C ALA A 69 -25.29 -10.62 7.51
N PRO A 70 -25.54 -11.83 6.98
CA PRO A 70 -24.55 -12.90 6.96
C PRO A 70 -23.30 -12.47 6.20
N GLY A 71 -22.14 -12.68 6.83
CA GLY A 71 -20.83 -12.42 6.21
C GLY A 71 -20.33 -10.97 6.29
N VAL A 72 -21.13 -10.01 6.79
CA VAL A 72 -20.69 -8.59 6.89
C VAL A 72 -19.50 -8.43 7.82
N ASP A 73 -19.51 -9.05 8.99
CA ASP A 73 -18.38 -8.98 9.94
C ASP A 73 -17.13 -9.68 9.42
N TRP A 74 -17.29 -10.77 8.69
CA TRP A 74 -16.18 -11.42 8.00
C TRP A 74 -15.60 -10.49 6.92
N LEU A 75 -16.45 -9.86 6.10
CA LEU A 75 -16.04 -8.90 5.08
C LEU A 75 -15.31 -7.69 5.67
N ARG A 76 -15.80 -7.12 6.78
CA ARG A 76 -15.11 -6.02 7.49
C ARG A 76 -13.69 -6.42 7.90
N LYS A 77 -13.51 -7.65 8.39
CA LYS A 77 -12.18 -8.17 8.76
C LYS A 77 -11.30 -8.34 7.52
N GLN A 78 -11.82 -8.91 6.43
CA GLN A 78 -11.07 -9.10 5.18
C GLN A 78 -10.64 -7.78 4.54
N VAL A 79 -11.55 -6.80 4.48
CA VAL A 79 -11.23 -5.45 3.99
C VAL A 79 -10.17 -4.84 4.87
N ARG A 80 -10.26 -4.96 6.21
CA ARG A 80 -9.23 -4.43 7.13
C ARG A 80 -7.87 -5.10 6.92
N SER A 81 -7.82 -6.40 6.67
CA SER A 81 -6.58 -7.14 6.42
C SER A 81 -6.00 -6.96 5.02
N ALA A 82 -6.75 -6.46 4.05
CA ALA A 82 -6.27 -6.20 2.69
C ALA A 82 -5.06 -5.24 2.71
N GLN A 83 -3.94 -5.65 2.12
CA GLN A 83 -2.70 -4.88 2.07
C GLN A 83 -2.42 -4.32 0.68
N THR A 84 -2.96 -5.01 -0.33
CA THR A 84 -2.77 -4.72 -1.74
C THR A 84 -4.11 -4.33 -2.38
N PRO A 85 -4.09 -3.53 -3.46
CA PRO A 85 -5.30 -3.28 -4.25
C PRO A 85 -5.97 -4.58 -4.70
N GLU A 86 -5.20 -5.57 -5.15
CA GLU A 86 -5.67 -6.84 -5.68
C GLU A 86 -6.55 -7.59 -4.67
N ASP A 87 -6.18 -7.55 -3.39
CA ASP A 87 -7.01 -8.09 -2.30
C ASP A 87 -8.41 -7.46 -2.28
N LEU A 88 -8.49 -6.13 -2.43
CA LEU A 88 -9.77 -5.41 -2.48
C LEU A 88 -10.58 -5.75 -3.73
N TRP A 89 -9.90 -5.96 -4.87
CA TRP A 89 -10.55 -6.37 -6.09
C TRP A 89 -11.21 -7.74 -5.95
N LEU A 90 -10.56 -8.70 -5.30
CA LEU A 90 -11.14 -10.02 -5.04
C LEU A 90 -12.37 -9.95 -4.12
N LEU A 91 -12.37 -9.01 -3.17
CA LEU A 91 -13.50 -8.80 -2.25
C LEU A 91 -14.70 -8.08 -2.89
N ARG A 92 -14.53 -7.47 -4.07
CA ARG A 92 -15.57 -6.64 -4.71
C ARG A 92 -16.89 -7.37 -4.89
N SER A 93 -16.85 -8.63 -5.34
CA SER A 93 -18.04 -9.40 -5.66
C SER A 93 -18.85 -9.70 -4.40
N ALA A 94 -18.17 -10.06 -3.32
CA ALA A 94 -18.81 -10.35 -2.04
C ALA A 94 -19.43 -9.09 -1.41
N VAL A 95 -18.75 -7.93 -1.50
CA VAL A 95 -19.33 -6.65 -1.05
C VAL A 95 -20.54 -6.27 -1.90
N PHE A 96 -20.49 -6.45 -3.22
CA PHE A 96 -21.63 -6.15 -4.08
C PHE A 96 -22.83 -7.06 -3.86
N GLU A 97 -22.62 -8.34 -3.52
CA GLU A 97 -23.70 -9.24 -3.13
C GLU A 97 -24.37 -8.79 -1.84
N VAL A 98 -23.59 -8.42 -0.82
CA VAL A 98 -24.13 -7.86 0.43
C VAL A 98 -24.97 -6.62 0.16
N LEU A 99 -24.50 -5.71 -0.71
CA LEU A 99 -25.25 -4.51 -1.08
C LEU A 99 -26.48 -4.78 -1.94
N ARG A 100 -26.54 -5.92 -2.64
CA ARG A 100 -27.73 -6.31 -3.40
C ARG A 100 -28.92 -6.59 -2.47
N HIS A 101 -28.64 -6.97 -1.22
CA HIS A 101 -29.65 -7.21 -0.20
C HIS A 101 -30.12 -5.92 0.52
N ASP A 102 -29.43 -4.80 0.32
CA ASP A 102 -29.86 -3.49 0.81
C ASP A 102 -30.70 -2.76 -0.26
N ALA A 103 -32.02 -2.88 -0.15
CA ALA A 103 -32.96 -2.35 -1.13
C ALA A 103 -33.01 -0.80 -1.19
N LEU A 104 -32.66 -0.11 -0.11
CA LEU A 104 -32.81 1.35 -0.02
C LEU A 104 -31.55 2.09 -0.45
N ASN A 105 -30.37 1.63 -0.01
CA ASN A 105 -29.10 2.31 -0.27
C ASN A 105 -28.17 1.54 -1.19
N GLY A 106 -28.41 0.24 -1.42
CA GLY A 106 -27.51 -0.65 -2.12
C GLY A 106 -27.15 -0.18 -3.54
N ALA A 107 -28.10 0.34 -4.32
CA ALA A 107 -27.80 0.85 -5.66
C ALA A 107 -26.82 2.03 -5.66
N ARG A 108 -27.04 3.02 -4.77
CA ARG A 108 -26.18 4.20 -4.64
C ARG A 108 -24.79 3.84 -4.11
N LEU A 109 -24.72 2.95 -3.11
CA LEU A 109 -23.45 2.51 -2.53
C LEU A 109 -22.63 1.69 -3.54
N ARG A 110 -23.27 0.83 -4.33
CA ARG A 110 -22.61 0.09 -5.42
C ARG A 110 -21.98 1.02 -6.44
N GLU A 111 -22.71 2.05 -6.87
CA GLU A 111 -22.21 3.03 -7.84
C GLU A 111 -21.04 3.86 -7.29
N SER A 112 -21.13 4.29 -6.03
CA SER A 112 -20.03 4.98 -5.37
C SER A 112 -18.77 4.11 -5.28
N LEU A 113 -18.93 2.82 -4.97
CA LEU A 113 -17.83 1.88 -4.84
C LEU A 113 -17.17 1.56 -6.17
N ARG A 114 -17.95 1.44 -7.26
CA ARG A 114 -17.43 1.28 -8.63
C ARG A 114 -16.53 2.43 -9.03
N ARG A 115 -16.98 3.67 -8.83
CA ARG A 115 -16.17 4.87 -9.13
C ARG A 115 -14.86 4.91 -8.35
N SER A 116 -14.88 4.48 -7.08
CA SER A 116 -13.66 4.39 -6.27
C SER A 116 -12.69 3.34 -6.81
N LEU A 117 -13.20 2.16 -7.21
CA LEU A 117 -12.38 1.09 -7.78
C LEU A 117 -11.76 1.48 -9.12
N ASP A 118 -12.51 2.17 -9.99
CA ASP A 118 -12.01 2.63 -11.29
C ASP A 118 -10.83 3.60 -11.14
N GLY A 119 -10.78 4.38 -10.05
CA GLY A 119 -9.67 5.31 -9.75
C GLY A 119 -8.38 4.61 -9.29
N VAL A 120 -8.47 3.48 -8.60
CA VAL A 120 -7.31 2.68 -8.16
C VAL A 120 -6.79 1.76 -9.25
N PHE A 121 -7.71 1.32 -10.11
CA PHE A 121 -7.43 0.37 -11.18
C PHE A 121 -7.73 0.96 -12.56
N PRO A 122 -7.02 2.01 -12.98
CA PRO A 122 -7.21 2.58 -14.31
C PRO A 122 -6.82 1.52 -15.35
N GLY A 123 -7.80 0.99 -16.07
CA GLY A 123 -7.58 0.04 -17.17
C GLY A 123 -7.61 -1.45 -16.85
N THR A 124 -7.99 -1.89 -15.63
CA THR A 124 -8.18 -3.33 -15.35
C THR A 124 -9.37 -3.96 -16.08
N TYR A 125 -10.18 -3.15 -16.77
CA TYR A 125 -11.17 -3.65 -17.75
C TYR A 125 -10.54 -4.52 -18.85
N PHE A 126 -9.22 -4.45 -19.09
CA PHE A 126 -8.54 -5.26 -20.11
C PHE A 126 -7.92 -6.58 -19.60
N ALA A 127 -7.68 -6.74 -18.30
CA ALA A 127 -7.18 -8.01 -17.75
C ALA A 127 -8.30 -9.01 -17.41
N SER A 128 -9.56 -8.56 -17.47
CA SER A 128 -10.74 -9.43 -17.50
C SER A 128 -11.11 -9.84 -18.94
N GLY A 129 -10.17 -9.82 -19.88
CA GLY A 129 -10.24 -10.71 -21.02
C GLY A 129 -10.02 -12.12 -20.49
N PHE A 130 -11.10 -12.89 -20.34
CA PHE A 130 -10.97 -14.34 -20.31
C PHE A 130 -10.06 -14.71 -21.48
N SER A 131 -8.84 -15.17 -21.19
CA SER A 131 -8.07 -15.90 -22.19
C SER A 131 -8.82 -17.22 -22.36
N THR A 132 -9.81 -17.20 -23.25
CA THR A 132 -10.31 -18.42 -23.89
C THR A 132 -9.10 -19.02 -24.60
N LEU A 133 -8.50 -20.01 -23.93
CA LEU A 133 -7.69 -21.04 -24.57
C LEU A 133 -8.60 -21.92 -25.42
#